data_AF-A0A9E5T5R6-F1
#
_entry.id   AF-A0A9E5T5R6-F1
#
_cell.length_a   1.000
_cell.length_b   1.000
_cell.length_c   1.000
_cell.angle_alpha   90.00
_cell.angle_beta   90.00
_cell.angle_gamma   90.00
#
_symmetry.space_group_name_H-M   'P 1'
#
loop_
_entity.id
_entity.type
_entity.pdbx_description
1 polymer ?
#
loop_
_entity_poly.entity_id
_entity_poly.type
_entity_poly.pdbx_seq_one_letter_code
_entity_poly.pdbx_strand_id
1 'polypeptide(L)'
;PGNPLGLLQEALELAEKFAPAEKRLRQAQREGLISSDYLGEQIEEALDCGVIRKREADELRDYHGKVRELLSVDDFTPEELSRSGAAPEPPAEKAAPVAAMRKTAVKTKVSKKTSKKKKSKKT
;
A
#
# COMPACT_ATOMS: atom_id res chain seq x y z
N PRO A 1 20.58 4.66 16.65
CA PRO A 1 19.62 3.70 16.05
C PRO A 1 19.77 3.71 14.52
N GLY A 2 20.01 2.56 13.90
CA GLY A 2 20.35 2.47 12.47
C GLY A 2 21.47 1.48 12.13
N ASN A 3 21.82 0.58 13.05
CA ASN A 3 22.73 -0.52 12.75
C ASN A 3 21.91 -1.72 12.23
N PRO A 4 22.05 -2.11 10.96
CA PRO A 4 21.28 -3.22 10.39
C PRO A 4 21.56 -4.56 11.11
N LEU A 5 22.74 -4.73 11.70
CA LEU A 5 23.06 -5.94 12.46
C LEU A 5 22.26 -6.06 13.77
N GLY A 6 22.01 -4.93 14.44
CA GLY A 6 21.17 -4.93 15.64
C GLY A 6 19.72 -5.27 15.31
N LEU A 7 19.22 -4.71 14.21
CA LEU A 7 17.87 -5.00 13.73
C LEU A 7 17.73 -6.47 13.29
N LEU A 8 18.77 -7.03 12.65
CA LEU A 8 18.83 -8.45 12.31
C LEU A 8 18.76 -9.34 13.56
N GLN A 9 19.55 -9.05 14.58
CA GLN A 9 19.53 -9.82 15.83
C GLN A 9 18.13 -9.81 16.47
N GLU A 10 17.52 -8.64 16.59
CA GLU A 10 16.16 -8.52 17.13
C GLU A 10 15.14 -9.29 16.29
N ALA A 11 15.24 -9.25 14.96
CA ALA A 11 14.35 -10.00 14.08
C ALA A 11 14.50 -11.52 14.26
N LEU A 12 15.73 -12.02 14.43
CA LEU A 12 16.00 -13.45 14.65
C LEU A 12 15.44 -13.94 15.99
N GLU A 13 15.59 -13.16 17.06
CA GLU A 13 15.01 -13.49 18.37
C GLU A 13 13.48 -13.52 18.31
N LEU A 14 12.86 -12.57 17.61
CA LEU A 14 11.42 -12.54 17.40
C LEU A 14 10.94 -13.70 16.51
N ALA A 15 11.72 -14.10 15.49
CA ALA A 15 11.38 -15.23 14.63
C ALA A 15 11.25 -16.54 15.42
N GLU A 16 12.17 -16.80 16.35
CA GLU A 16 12.08 -17.99 17.21
C GLU A 16 10.85 -17.94 18.12
N LYS A 17 10.55 -16.75 18.70
CA LYS A 17 9.37 -16.53 19.53
C LYS A 17 8.06 -16.73 18.77
N PHE A 18 7.96 -16.27 17.52
CA PHE A 18 6.73 -16.32 16.71
C PHE A 18 6.59 -17.55 15.81
N ALA A 19 7.59 -18.42 15.71
CA ALA A 19 7.51 -19.69 15.02
C ALA A 19 6.21 -20.51 15.32
N PRO A 20 5.72 -20.64 16.56
CA PRO A 20 4.45 -21.32 16.83
C PRO A 20 3.21 -20.52 16.37
N ALA A 21 3.27 -19.19 16.36
CA ALA A 21 2.18 -18.35 15.86
C ALA A 21 2.06 -18.43 14.33
N GLU A 22 3.18 -18.42 13.60
CA GLU A 22 3.20 -18.63 12.15
C GLU A 22 2.69 -20.02 11.74
N LYS A 23 2.95 -21.05 12.56
CA LYS A 23 2.38 -22.39 12.32
C LYS A 23 0.86 -22.37 12.45
N ARG A 24 0.32 -21.65 13.44
CA ARG A 24 -1.13 -21.46 13.61
C ARG A 24 -1.75 -20.69 12.45
N LEU A 25 -1.10 -19.62 11.99
CA LEU A 25 -1.52 -18.86 10.80
C LEU A 25 -1.56 -19.75 9.55
N ARG A 26 -0.51 -20.52 9.29
CA ARG A 26 -0.47 -21.49 8.17
C ARG A 26 -1.55 -22.56 8.28
N GLN A 27 -1.85 -23.03 9.48
CA GLN A 27 -2.94 -23.97 9.70
C GLN A 27 -4.30 -23.33 9.41
N ALA A 28 -4.55 -22.13 9.91
CA ALA A 28 -5.78 -21.39 9.65
C ALA A 28 -5.99 -21.10 8.17
N GLN A 29 -4.91 -20.81 7.42
CA GLN A 29 -4.97 -20.67 5.96
C GLN A 29 -5.36 -22.00 5.28
N ARG A 30 -4.75 -23.12 5.70
CA ARG A 30 -5.10 -24.45 5.16
C ARG A 30 -6.54 -24.87 5.48
N GLU A 31 -7.04 -24.47 6.64
CA GLU A 31 -8.43 -24.70 7.06
C GLU A 31 -9.42 -23.74 6.37
N GLY A 32 -8.93 -22.76 5.60
CA GLY A 32 -9.75 -21.80 4.88
C GLY A 32 -10.36 -20.72 5.78
N LEU A 33 -9.85 -20.56 7.02
CA LEU A 33 -10.24 -19.48 7.92
C LEU A 33 -9.64 -18.13 7.47
N ILE A 34 -8.47 -18.19 6.84
CA ILE A 34 -7.73 -17.04 6.31
C ILE A 34 -7.60 -17.24 4.80
N SER A 35 -7.91 -16.22 4.03
CA SER A 35 -7.89 -16.23 2.56
C SER A 35 -6.68 -15.54 1.98
N SER A 36 -6.12 -14.56 2.70
CA SER A 36 -5.00 -13.77 2.21
C SER A 36 -3.71 -14.57 2.10
N ASP A 37 -2.92 -14.29 1.07
CA ASP A 37 -1.58 -14.87 0.86
C ASP A 37 -0.48 -14.04 1.54
N TYR A 38 -0.70 -12.74 1.67
CA TYR A 38 0.27 -11.83 2.26
C TYR A 38 0.19 -11.86 3.79
N LEU A 39 1.33 -12.09 4.45
CA LEU A 39 1.39 -12.21 5.92
C LEU A 39 0.79 -11.01 6.65
N GLY A 40 1.00 -9.79 6.14
CA GLY A 40 0.42 -8.59 6.75
C GLY A 40 -1.11 -8.62 6.78
N GLU A 41 -1.75 -9.09 5.70
CA GLU A 41 -3.21 -9.25 5.62
C GLU A 41 -3.67 -10.47 6.44
N GLN A 42 -2.91 -11.55 6.44
CA GLN A 42 -3.20 -12.73 7.25
C GLN A 42 -3.27 -12.43 8.74
N ILE A 43 -2.44 -11.51 9.26
CA ILE A 43 -2.47 -11.12 10.68
C ILE A 43 -3.79 -10.43 11.03
N GLU A 44 -4.32 -9.57 10.15
CA GLU A 44 -5.61 -8.90 10.36
C GLU A 44 -6.77 -9.89 10.30
N GLU A 45 -6.80 -10.75 9.27
CA GLU A 45 -7.83 -11.78 9.13
C GLU A 45 -7.81 -12.76 10.31
N ALA A 46 -6.62 -13.17 10.76
CA ALA A 46 -6.46 -14.05 11.92
C ALA A 46 -6.96 -13.41 13.22
N LEU A 47 -6.83 -12.08 13.35
CA LEU A 47 -7.34 -11.34 14.49
C LEU A 47 -8.88 -11.28 14.46
N ASP A 48 -9.45 -11.02 13.30
CA ASP A 48 -10.90 -10.94 13.08
C ASP A 48 -11.58 -12.31 13.27
N CYS A 49 -10.94 -13.39 12.81
CA CYS A 49 -11.38 -14.77 13.03
C CYS A 49 -11.10 -15.29 14.44
N GLY A 50 -10.36 -14.55 15.28
CA GLY A 50 -10.03 -14.94 16.65
C GLY A 50 -9.00 -16.07 16.78
N VAL A 51 -8.23 -16.34 15.72
CA VAL A 51 -7.13 -17.33 15.70
C VAL A 51 -5.96 -16.86 16.58
N ILE A 52 -5.74 -15.55 16.62
CA ILE A 52 -4.72 -14.89 17.45
C ILE A 52 -5.33 -13.78 18.32
N ARG A 53 -4.63 -13.40 19.39
CA ARG A 53 -5.08 -12.32 20.29
C ARG A 53 -4.56 -10.97 19.80
N LYS A 54 -5.22 -9.87 20.20
CA LYS A 54 -4.78 -8.48 19.88
C LYS A 54 -3.30 -8.23 20.18
N ARG A 55 -2.84 -8.58 21.39
CA ARG A 55 -1.42 -8.43 21.76
C ARG A 55 -0.48 -9.22 20.86
N GLU A 56 -0.88 -10.43 20.47
CA GLU A 56 -0.07 -11.29 19.61
C GLU A 56 -0.03 -10.74 18.18
N ALA A 57 -1.14 -10.18 17.68
CA ALA A 57 -1.19 -9.50 16.40
C ALA A 57 -0.27 -8.26 16.37
N ASP A 58 -0.28 -7.45 17.43
CA ASP A 58 0.59 -6.27 17.53
C ASP A 58 2.07 -6.66 17.48
N GLU A 59 2.49 -7.68 18.24
CA GLU A 59 3.88 -8.13 18.22
C GLU A 59 4.28 -8.79 16.88
N LEU A 60 3.34 -9.47 16.20
CA LEU A 60 3.56 -10.02 14.85
C LEU A 60 3.72 -8.91 13.80
N ARG A 61 2.97 -7.81 13.92
CA ARG A 61 3.13 -6.63 13.06
C ARG A 61 4.51 -6.01 13.23
N ASP A 62 4.98 -5.86 14.47
CA ASP A 62 6.31 -5.34 14.77
C ASP A 62 7.42 -6.21 14.18
N TYR A 63 7.32 -7.54 14.38
CA TYR A 63 8.24 -8.51 13.79
C TYR A 63 8.25 -8.42 12.26
N HIS A 64 7.07 -8.44 11.63
CA HIS A 64 6.94 -8.33 10.18
C HIS A 64 7.49 -7.01 9.64
N GLY A 65 7.30 -5.90 10.36
CA GLY A 65 7.89 -4.60 10.03
C GLY A 65 9.42 -4.64 10.01
N LYS A 66 10.05 -5.24 11.04
CA LYS A 66 11.50 -5.40 11.10
C LYS A 66 12.04 -6.29 9.97
N VAL A 67 11.37 -7.40 9.70
CA VAL A 67 11.74 -8.30 8.59
C VAL A 67 11.63 -7.56 7.25
N ARG A 68 10.55 -6.79 7.05
CA ARG A 68 10.37 -5.99 5.83
C ARG A 68 11.48 -4.96 5.66
N GLU A 69 11.88 -4.27 6.73
CA GLU A 69 12.98 -3.30 6.69
C GLU A 69 14.33 -3.94 6.34
N LEU A 70 14.60 -5.17 6.83
CA LEU A 70 15.81 -5.91 6.44
C LEU A 70 15.80 -6.35 4.98
N LEU A 71 14.61 -6.67 4.46
CA LEU A 71 14.44 -7.19 3.11
C LEU A 71 14.27 -6.08 2.06
N SER A 72 13.96 -4.84 2.45
CA SER A 72 13.73 -3.71 1.53
C SER A 72 15.02 -3.16 0.89
N VAL A 73 16.00 -4.03 0.62
CA VAL A 73 17.24 -3.67 -0.06
C VAL A 73 16.92 -3.38 -1.52
N ASP A 74 17.31 -2.18 -1.98
CA ASP A 74 17.15 -1.74 -3.37
C ASP A 74 15.69 -1.84 -3.89
N ASP A 75 14.70 -1.49 -3.04
CA ASP A 75 13.29 -1.36 -3.44
C ASP A 75 13.12 -0.12 -4.34
N PHE A 76 13.58 -0.26 -5.58
CA PHE A 76 13.55 0.80 -6.58
C PHE A 76 12.13 1.14 -6.98
N THR A 77 11.86 2.43 -7.07
CA THR A 77 10.61 2.88 -7.69
C THR A 77 10.63 2.58 -9.20
N PRO A 78 9.45 2.42 -9.84
CA PRO A 78 9.37 2.19 -11.29
C PRO A 78 10.10 3.26 -12.11
N GLU A 79 10.21 4.47 -11.57
CA GLU A 79 10.88 5.62 -12.18
C GLU A 79 12.41 5.45 -12.17
N GLU A 80 12.99 4.98 -11.05
CA GLU A 80 14.43 4.67 -10.91
C GLU A 80 14.86 3.47 -11.77
N LEU A 81 13.95 2.51 -11.98
CA LEU A 81 14.19 1.35 -12.82
C LEU A 81 14.01 1.62 -14.33
N SER A 82 13.48 2.81 -14.68
CA SER A 82 13.21 3.15 -16.07
C SER A 82 14.50 3.45 -16.84
N ARG A 83 14.63 2.89 -18.04
CA ARG A 83 15.85 2.97 -18.86
C ARG A 83 16.10 4.35 -19.47
N SER A 84 15.16 5.28 -19.28
CA SER A 84 15.25 6.67 -19.72
C SER A 84 15.43 7.48 -18.45
N GLY A 85 16.69 7.80 -18.12
CA GLY A 85 17.00 8.63 -16.95
C GLY A 85 16.06 9.83 -16.92
N ALA A 86 15.47 10.06 -15.75
CA ALA A 86 14.52 11.14 -15.52
C ALA A 86 14.97 12.42 -16.22
N ALA A 87 14.14 12.93 -17.13
CA ALA A 87 14.28 14.32 -17.55
C ALA A 87 14.23 15.18 -16.27
N PRO A 88 15.15 16.14 -16.10
CA PRO A 88 15.21 16.92 -14.87
C PRO A 88 13.92 17.71 -14.73
N GLU A 89 13.31 17.68 -13.54
CA GLU A 89 12.18 18.54 -13.22
C GLU A 89 12.56 20.02 -13.37
N PRO A 90 11.79 20.85 -14.09
CA PRO A 90 11.83 22.28 -13.89
C PRO A 90 10.99 22.70 -12.67
N PRO A 91 11.30 23.85 -12.07
CA PRO A 91 11.47 23.98 -10.62
C PRO A 91 10.26 24.58 -9.88
N ALA A 92 10.30 24.39 -8.56
CA ALA A 92 9.67 25.14 -7.49
C ALA A 92 8.79 26.34 -7.90
N GLU A 93 7.51 26.20 -7.56
CA GLU A 93 6.48 27.22 -7.46
C GLU A 93 6.99 28.44 -6.66
N LYS A 94 7.29 29.53 -7.36
CA LYS A 94 7.39 30.87 -6.75
C LYS A 94 6.68 31.90 -7.63
N ALA A 95 5.55 32.36 -7.09
CA ALA A 95 4.96 33.69 -7.17
C ALA A 95 4.90 34.39 -8.55
N ALA A 96 3.67 34.63 -9.02
CA ALA A 96 3.34 35.69 -9.98
C ALA A 96 3.85 37.07 -9.49
N PRO A 97 4.06 38.08 -10.37
CA PRO A 97 2.89 38.89 -10.75
C PRO A 97 2.94 39.65 -12.12
N VAL A 98 1.74 40.14 -12.50
CA VAL A 98 1.37 41.31 -13.33
C VAL A 98 1.46 41.29 -14.88
N ALA A 99 0.24 41.25 -15.47
CA ALA A 99 -0.34 42.02 -16.59
C ALA A 99 0.39 42.24 -17.94
N ALA A 100 -0.30 41.88 -19.04
CA ALA A 100 -0.73 42.83 -20.09
C ALA A 100 -1.67 42.19 -21.15
N MET A 101 -2.91 42.71 -21.19
CA MET A 101 -3.73 43.05 -22.37
C MET A 101 -4.04 42.05 -23.50
N ARG A 102 -5.34 41.72 -23.57
CA ARG A 102 -6.29 41.80 -24.73
C ARG A 102 -5.89 41.03 -26.01
N LYS A 103 -6.74 40.13 -26.52
CA LYS A 103 -7.91 40.47 -27.36
C LYS A 103 -8.96 39.35 -27.43
N THR A 104 -10.19 39.81 -27.59
CA THR A 104 -11.48 39.15 -27.82
C THR A 104 -11.51 38.02 -28.87
N ALA A 105 -12.25 36.94 -28.58
CA ALA A 105 -13.16 36.31 -29.54
C ALA A 105 -14.20 35.44 -28.81
N VAL A 106 -15.41 35.96 -28.69
CA VAL A 106 -16.63 35.21 -28.37
C VAL A 106 -16.99 34.31 -29.55
N LYS A 107 -17.12 33.00 -29.34
CA LYS A 107 -18.13 32.20 -30.05
C LYS A 107 -18.80 31.22 -29.09
N THR A 108 -20.09 31.46 -28.96
CA THR A 108 -21.13 30.81 -28.18
C THR A 108 -21.57 29.44 -28.73
N LYS A 109 -22.34 28.73 -27.88
CA LYS A 109 -23.41 27.73 -28.14
C LYS A 109 -23.00 26.25 -27.95
N VAL A 110 -23.45 25.61 -26.85
CA VAL A 110 -24.77 24.92 -26.64
C VAL A 110 -24.71 23.55 -27.37
N SER A 111 -24.87 22.38 -26.73
CA SER A 111 -26.09 21.92 -26.05
C SER A 111 -25.92 20.60 -25.27
N LYS A 112 -26.52 20.63 -24.08
CA LYS A 112 -27.21 19.56 -23.33
C LYS A 112 -27.96 18.50 -24.17
N LYS A 113 -27.83 17.22 -23.82
CA LYS A 113 -28.85 16.14 -23.97
C LYS A 113 -28.42 14.94 -23.09
N THR A 114 -28.94 14.68 -21.88
CA THR A 114 -30.25 14.12 -21.46
C THR A 114 -30.77 12.90 -22.24
N SER A 115 -30.73 11.72 -21.61
CA SER A 115 -31.80 10.68 -21.59
C SER A 115 -31.30 9.46 -20.79
N LYS A 116 -31.74 9.13 -19.58
CA LYS A 116 -33.08 8.67 -19.11
C LYS A 116 -33.42 7.21 -19.51
N LYS A 117 -33.22 6.28 -18.55
CA LYS A 117 -34.20 5.30 -18.00
C LYS A 117 -34.78 4.17 -18.91
N LYS A 118 -34.56 2.91 -18.49
CA LYS A 118 -35.53 1.78 -18.26
C LYS A 118 -34.70 0.47 -18.16
N LYS A 119 -34.71 -0.37 -17.11
CA LYS A 119 -35.74 -1.17 -16.41
C LYS A 119 -36.56 -2.15 -17.29
N SER A 120 -36.21 -3.43 -17.20
CA SER A 120 -37.05 -4.67 -17.21
C SER A 120 -36.06 -5.84 -17.07
N LYS A 121 -36.01 -6.74 -16.07
CA LYS A 121 -36.96 -7.58 -15.31
C LYS A 121 -37.94 -8.41 -16.16
N LYS A 122 -37.97 -9.71 -15.81
CA LYS A 122 -38.83 -10.83 -16.23
C LYS A 122 -38.46 -11.44 -17.58
N THR A 123 -38.40 -12.76 -17.76
CA THR A 123 -38.84 -13.93 -16.96
C THR A 123 -37.96 -15.09 -17.38
#